data_AF-A0A7L0E7Z7-F1
#
_entry.id   AF-A0A7L0E7Z7-F1
#
_cell.length_a   1.000
_cell.length_b   1.000
_cell.length_c   1.000
_cell.angle_alpha   90.00
_cell.angle_beta   90.00
_cell.angle_gamma   90.00
#
_symmetry.space_group_name_H-M   'P 1'
#
loop_
_entity.id
_entity.type
_entity.pdbx_description
1 polymer ?
#
loop_
_entity_poly.entity_id
_entity_poly.type
_entity_poly.pdbx_seq_one_letter_code
_entity_poly.pdbx_strand_id
1 'polypeptide(L)'
;APESLMQALEDLDYLAALDNDGNLSEFGIIMSEFPLDPQLSKSILASCEFECVDEMLTIAAMVTAPNCFLHAPPGTEEIALTCWRKFSHPAGDHFTLINVFNAFKEASADSANQYFCNEKWCRDYFLSCSALRMAEIIRAELVAIMKRIELPISEPDFGSKENLLSIKKSLLSGYFMHIARDVDGSGNYLMLTHRQVAQLHPFSSYHNTRRVPEWVLFHEFSIAEDNSIRVVSEISPDLFMELAPQYYFSNLPPSESKDILQEVSDHSANVSATKEEQK
;
A
#
# COMPACT_ATOMS: atom_id res chain seq x y z
N ALA A 1 22.73 9.68 -16.96
CA ALA A 1 21.58 8.77 -16.84
C ALA A 1 21.87 7.27 -17.14
N PRO A 2 23.10 6.73 -16.97
CA PRO A 2 23.27 5.27 -16.85
C PRO A 2 22.75 4.74 -15.50
N GLU A 3 22.98 5.49 -14.42
CA GLU A 3 22.62 5.10 -13.04
C GLU A 3 21.11 4.90 -12.87
N SER A 4 20.28 5.79 -13.41
CA SER A 4 18.82 5.66 -13.33
C SER A 4 18.29 4.44 -14.10
N LEU A 5 18.94 4.06 -15.20
CA LEU A 5 18.58 2.86 -15.95
C LEU A 5 18.99 1.60 -15.18
N MET A 6 20.17 1.60 -14.57
CA MET A 6 20.65 0.48 -13.74
C MET A 6 19.73 0.27 -12.53
N GLN A 7 19.35 1.33 -11.82
CA GLN A 7 18.41 1.23 -10.71
C GLN A 7 17.06 0.65 -11.15
N ALA A 8 16.53 1.09 -12.29
CA ALA A 8 15.27 0.56 -12.80
C ALA A 8 15.36 -0.93 -13.16
N LEU A 9 16.50 -1.39 -13.67
CA LEU A 9 16.74 -2.81 -13.95
C LEU A 9 16.86 -3.63 -12.66
N GLU A 10 17.57 -3.12 -11.65
CA GLU A 10 17.67 -3.75 -10.33
C GLU A 10 16.30 -3.86 -9.65
N ASP A 11 15.49 -2.80 -9.68
CA ASP A 11 14.15 -2.80 -9.09
C ASP A 11 13.24 -3.84 -9.78
N LEU A 12 13.33 -3.97 -11.11
CA LEU A 12 12.57 -4.97 -11.87
C LEU A 12 13.07 -6.40 -11.60
N ASP A 13 14.37 -6.59 -11.41
CA ASP A 13 14.96 -7.87 -10.99
C ASP A 13 14.44 -8.27 -9.60
N TYR A 14 14.45 -7.35 -8.63
CA TYR A 14 13.91 -7.59 -7.29
C TYR A 14 12.41 -7.90 -7.27
N LEU A 15 11.63 -7.34 -8.19
CA LEU A 15 10.20 -7.66 -8.36
C LEU A 15 9.98 -9.02 -9.06
N ALA A 16 11.04 -9.70 -9.45
CA ALA A 16 11.04 -10.89 -10.30
C ALA A 16 10.37 -10.66 -11.67
N ALA A 17 10.40 -9.43 -12.17
CA ALA A 17 9.92 -9.09 -13.51
C ALA A 17 10.94 -9.48 -14.58
N LEU A 18 12.21 -9.63 -14.21
CA LEU A 18 13.29 -10.11 -15.07
C LEU A 18 13.74 -11.52 -14.65
N ASP A 19 14.26 -12.28 -15.60
CA ASP A 19 14.96 -13.54 -15.35
C ASP A 19 16.48 -13.31 -15.16
N ASN A 20 17.22 -14.38 -14.83
CA ASN A 20 18.66 -14.32 -14.58
C ASN A 20 19.49 -13.84 -15.79
N ASP A 21 18.93 -13.88 -17.00
CA ASP A 21 19.56 -13.43 -18.24
C ASP A 21 19.15 -11.99 -18.59
N GLY A 22 18.30 -11.35 -17.78
CA GLY A 22 17.80 -9.99 -17.96
C GLY A 22 16.64 -9.89 -18.96
N ASN A 23 16.01 -10.99 -19.33
CA ASN A 23 14.81 -11.00 -20.18
C ASN A 23 13.55 -10.90 -19.31
N LEU A 24 12.42 -10.58 -19.95
CA LEU A 24 11.14 -10.50 -19.24
C LEU A 24 10.69 -11.89 -18.77
N SER A 25 10.46 -12.03 -17.46
CA SER A 25 9.95 -13.27 -16.87
C SER A 25 8.45 -13.45 -17.16
N GLU A 26 7.88 -14.61 -16.84
CA GLU A 26 6.41 -14.81 -16.92
C GLU A 26 5.66 -13.79 -16.06
N PHE A 27 6.16 -13.49 -14.85
CA PHE A 27 5.61 -12.41 -14.02
C PHE A 27 5.76 -11.05 -14.70
N GLY A 28 6.91 -10.75 -15.29
CA GLY A 28 7.15 -9.49 -16.00
C GLY A 28 6.21 -9.30 -17.19
N ILE A 29 5.92 -10.36 -17.95
CA ILE A 29 4.96 -10.35 -19.06
C ILE A 29 3.57 -9.96 -18.54
N ILE A 30 3.11 -10.64 -17.48
CA ILE A 30 1.78 -10.37 -16.91
C ILE A 30 1.74 -8.96 -16.29
N MET A 31 2.78 -8.53 -15.58
CA MET A 31 2.87 -7.18 -15.01
C MET A 31 2.77 -6.09 -16.08
N SER A 32 3.31 -6.34 -17.28
CA SER A 32 3.28 -5.39 -18.41
C SER A 32 1.89 -5.18 -19.02
N GLU A 33 0.92 -6.05 -18.72
CA GLU A 33 -0.46 -5.91 -19.19
C GLU A 33 -1.24 -4.85 -18.42
N PHE A 34 -0.79 -4.49 -17.21
CA PHE A 34 -1.42 -3.46 -16.38
C PHE A 34 -0.81 -2.08 -16.69
N PRO A 35 -1.63 -1.03 -16.88
CA PRO A 35 -1.15 0.34 -17.07
C PRO A 35 -0.77 0.99 -15.73
N LEU A 36 0.04 0.31 -14.93
CA LEU A 36 0.40 0.67 -13.56
C LEU A 36 1.92 0.56 -13.35
N ASP A 37 2.41 1.17 -12.28
CA ASP A 37 3.79 1.00 -11.86
C ASP A 37 4.10 -0.47 -11.51
N PRO A 38 5.33 -0.96 -11.79
CA PRO A 38 5.68 -2.36 -11.55
C PRO A 38 5.38 -2.87 -10.13
N GLN A 39 5.61 -2.05 -9.10
CA GLN A 39 5.32 -2.37 -7.70
C GLN A 39 3.82 -2.65 -7.49
N LEU A 40 2.95 -1.82 -8.07
CA LEU A 40 1.51 -1.97 -7.93
C LEU A 40 1.00 -3.18 -8.72
N SER A 41 1.49 -3.37 -9.95
CA SER A 41 1.22 -4.56 -10.75
C SER A 41 1.64 -5.84 -10.01
N LYS A 42 2.83 -5.85 -9.41
CA LYS A 42 3.32 -6.98 -8.60
C LYS A 42 2.41 -7.25 -7.40
N SER A 43 1.93 -6.21 -6.73
CA SER A 43 1.00 -6.35 -5.59
C SER A 43 -0.32 -6.99 -6.03
N ILE A 44 -0.88 -6.57 -7.17
CA ILE A 44 -2.09 -7.18 -7.75
C ILE A 44 -1.85 -8.65 -8.08
N LEU A 45 -0.71 -9.01 -8.68
CA LEU A 45 -0.41 -10.42 -8.95
C LEU A 45 -0.29 -11.24 -7.67
N ALA A 46 0.41 -10.73 -6.66
CA ALA A 46 0.53 -11.38 -5.36
C ALA A 46 -0.83 -11.54 -4.65
N SER A 47 -1.78 -10.62 -4.87
CA SER A 47 -3.12 -10.72 -4.30
C SER A 47 -3.90 -11.96 -4.76
N CYS A 48 -3.53 -12.54 -5.92
CA CYS A 48 -4.09 -13.81 -6.40
C CYS A 48 -3.70 -14.98 -5.49
N GLU A 49 -2.45 -14.98 -4.98
CA GLU A 49 -1.95 -16.00 -4.07
C GLU A 49 -2.52 -15.84 -2.66
N PHE A 50 -2.72 -14.59 -2.20
CA PHE A 50 -3.25 -14.28 -0.87
C PHE A 50 -4.77 -14.14 -0.82
N GLU A 51 -5.48 -14.40 -1.93
CA GLU A 51 -6.94 -14.39 -2.04
C GLU A 51 -7.59 -13.05 -1.62
N CYS A 52 -6.95 -11.92 -1.93
CA CYS A 52 -7.43 -10.56 -1.60
C CYS A 52 -7.48 -9.62 -2.83
N VAL A 53 -7.82 -10.19 -3.99
CA VAL A 53 -7.82 -9.50 -5.29
C VAL A 53 -8.82 -8.35 -5.32
N ASP A 54 -10.05 -8.54 -4.83
CA ASP A 54 -11.08 -7.48 -4.88
C ASP A 54 -10.62 -6.21 -4.13
N GLU A 55 -10.04 -6.40 -2.94
CA GLU A 55 -9.51 -5.31 -2.12
C GLU A 55 -8.27 -4.68 -2.76
N MET A 56 -7.36 -5.48 -3.31
CA MET A 56 -6.15 -4.96 -3.96
C MET A 56 -6.46 -4.18 -5.24
N LEU A 57 -7.44 -4.61 -6.03
CA LEU A 57 -7.92 -3.84 -7.18
C LEU A 57 -8.54 -2.50 -6.76
N THR A 58 -9.23 -2.49 -5.62
CA THR A 58 -9.79 -1.27 -5.04
C THR A 58 -8.68 -0.31 -4.57
N ILE A 59 -7.69 -0.82 -3.83
CA ILE A 59 -6.53 -0.03 -3.40
C ILE A 59 -5.81 0.54 -4.63
N ALA A 60 -5.51 -0.31 -5.63
CA ALA A 60 -4.81 0.09 -6.85
C ALA A 60 -5.55 1.23 -7.57
N ALA A 61 -6.86 1.12 -7.73
CA ALA A 61 -7.64 2.17 -8.35
C ALA A 61 -7.65 3.48 -7.55
N MET A 62 -7.72 3.40 -6.23
CA MET A 62 -7.75 4.57 -5.35
C MET A 62 -6.41 5.30 -5.27
N VAL A 63 -5.28 4.59 -5.37
CA VAL A 63 -3.94 5.20 -5.38
C VAL A 63 -3.53 5.70 -6.77
N THR A 64 -4.03 5.09 -7.84
CA THR A 64 -3.79 5.57 -9.21
C THR A 64 -4.65 6.78 -9.58
N ALA A 65 -5.86 6.88 -9.04
CA ALA A 65 -6.68 8.09 -9.19
C ALA A 65 -6.06 9.29 -8.45
N PRO A 66 -6.36 10.54 -8.85
CA PRO A 66 -5.97 11.71 -8.06
C PRO A 66 -6.45 11.59 -6.61
N ASN A 67 -5.70 12.15 -5.66
CA ASN A 67 -6.07 12.10 -4.25
C ASN A 67 -7.53 12.54 -4.01
N CYS A 68 -8.32 11.68 -3.38
CA CYS A 68 -9.74 11.94 -3.12
C CYS A 68 -9.97 12.89 -1.93
N PHE A 69 -9.01 13.08 -1.03
CA PHE A 69 -9.14 14.00 0.10
C PHE A 69 -8.88 15.44 -0.34
N LEU A 70 -9.85 16.33 -0.09
CA LEU A 70 -9.73 17.74 -0.43
C LEU A 70 -9.11 18.52 0.72
N HIS A 71 -8.32 19.55 0.40
CA HIS A 71 -7.93 20.54 1.41
C HIS A 71 -9.18 21.24 1.96
N ALA A 72 -9.34 21.17 3.28
CA ALA A 72 -10.44 21.83 3.96
C ALA A 72 -10.30 23.36 3.84
N PRO A 73 -11.39 24.10 3.57
CA PRO A 73 -11.38 25.56 3.66
C PRO A 73 -10.96 26.06 5.05
N PRO A 74 -10.31 27.24 5.15
CA PRO A 74 -9.92 27.82 6.42
C PRO A 74 -11.08 27.90 7.43
N GLY A 75 -10.87 27.37 8.64
CA GLY A 75 -11.87 27.33 9.71
C GLY A 75 -12.78 26.10 9.69
N THR A 76 -12.56 25.14 8.79
CA THR A 76 -13.33 23.88 8.72
C THR A 76 -12.47 22.63 8.85
N GLU A 77 -11.18 22.78 9.16
CA GLU A 77 -10.19 21.70 9.23
C GLU A 77 -10.59 20.63 10.24
N GLU A 78 -11.05 21.01 11.44
CA GLU A 78 -11.48 20.07 12.48
C GLU A 78 -12.75 19.28 12.07
N ILE A 79 -13.64 19.93 11.32
CA ILE A 79 -14.86 19.31 10.79
C ILE A 79 -14.48 18.26 9.74
N ALA A 80 -13.61 18.63 8.79
CA ALA A 80 -13.11 17.71 7.77
C ALA A 80 -12.40 16.50 8.40
N LEU A 81 -11.54 16.74 9.39
CA LEU A 81 -10.85 15.68 10.13
C LEU A 81 -11.84 14.73 10.83
N THR A 82 -12.90 15.28 11.42
CA THR A 82 -13.96 14.49 12.07
C THR A 82 -14.76 13.66 11.06
N CYS A 83 -14.99 14.19 9.85
CA CYS A 83 -15.61 13.44 8.77
C CYS A 83 -14.70 12.29 8.30
N TRP A 84 -13.41 12.55 8.06
CA TRP A 84 -12.46 11.55 7.58
C TRP A 84 -12.21 10.43 8.58
N ARG A 85 -12.24 10.73 9.89
CA ARG A 85 -12.15 9.73 10.97
C ARG A 85 -13.20 8.62 10.88
N LYS A 86 -14.35 8.88 10.24
CA LYS A 86 -15.39 7.86 10.04
C LYS A 86 -14.96 6.76 9.08
N PHE A 87 -14.03 7.04 8.17
CA PHE A 87 -13.50 6.07 7.21
C PHE A 87 -12.16 5.49 7.66
N SER A 88 -11.52 6.08 8.67
CA SER A 88 -10.19 5.64 9.12
C SER A 88 -10.20 4.19 9.57
N HIS A 89 -9.25 3.42 9.05
CA HIS A 89 -9.02 2.06 9.44
C HIS A 89 -7.72 1.96 10.28
N PRO A 90 -7.71 1.21 11.40
CA PRO A 90 -6.53 1.16 12.28
C PRO A 90 -5.29 0.56 11.62
N ALA A 91 -5.45 -0.29 10.61
CA ALA A 91 -4.34 -0.88 9.86
C ALA A 91 -3.68 0.09 8.85
N GLY A 92 -4.29 1.27 8.60
CA GLY A 92 -3.67 2.37 7.87
C GLY A 92 -4.47 2.91 6.69
N ASP A 93 -3.78 3.71 5.88
CA ASP A 93 -4.37 4.50 4.81
C ASP A 93 -4.84 3.65 3.63
N HIS A 94 -4.11 2.58 3.25
CA HIS A 94 -4.57 1.66 2.19
C HIS A 94 -5.95 1.07 2.52
N PHE A 95 -6.14 0.68 3.78
CA PHE A 95 -7.41 0.15 4.29
C PHE A 95 -8.48 1.25 4.40
N THR A 96 -8.06 2.47 4.75
CA THR A 96 -8.95 3.64 4.77
C THR A 96 -9.46 3.97 3.37
N LEU A 97 -8.64 3.81 2.32
CA LEU A 97 -9.07 4.01 0.94
C LEU A 97 -10.15 3.00 0.51
N ILE A 98 -10.06 1.74 0.94
CA ILE A 98 -11.12 0.74 0.73
C ILE A 98 -12.43 1.21 1.39
N ASN A 99 -12.38 1.66 2.65
CA ASN A 99 -13.55 2.19 3.35
C ASN A 99 -14.20 3.37 2.61
N VAL A 100 -13.39 4.32 2.13
CA VAL A 100 -13.87 5.47 1.37
C VAL A 100 -14.54 5.02 0.06
N PHE A 101 -13.91 4.11 -0.68
CA PHE A 101 -14.46 3.60 -1.94
C PHE A 101 -15.79 2.86 -1.74
N ASN A 102 -15.87 1.99 -0.74
CA ASN A 102 -17.09 1.25 -0.42
C ASN A 102 -18.22 2.18 0.01
N ALA A 103 -17.93 3.15 0.89
CA ALA A 103 -18.93 4.13 1.33
C ALA A 103 -19.43 5.01 0.18
N PHE A 104 -18.55 5.38 -0.76
CA PHE A 104 -18.93 6.11 -1.96
C PHE A 104 -19.87 5.30 -2.87
N LYS A 105 -19.58 4.00 -3.06
CA LYS A 105 -20.44 3.09 -3.82
C LYS A 105 -21.80 2.87 -3.17
N GLU A 106 -21.83 2.70 -1.84
CA GLU A 106 -23.08 2.55 -1.09
C GLU A 106 -23.95 3.81 -1.21
N ALA A 107 -23.35 5.00 -1.03
CA ALA A 107 -24.05 6.27 -1.22
C ALA A 107 -24.62 6.45 -2.64
N SER A 108 -24.00 5.79 -3.63
CA SER A 108 -24.45 5.79 -5.02
C SER A 108 -25.64 4.86 -5.28
N ALA A 109 -25.81 3.80 -4.48
CA ALA A 109 -26.82 2.76 -4.69
C ALA A 109 -28.22 3.16 -4.17
N ASP A 110 -28.28 4.07 -3.19
CA ASP A 110 -29.50 4.40 -2.44
C ASP A 110 -30.46 5.39 -3.15
N SER A 111 -30.17 5.85 -4.37
CA SER A 111 -30.95 6.91 -5.03
C SER A 111 -31.17 6.71 -6.53
N ALA A 112 -32.40 6.98 -6.97
CA ALA A 112 -32.79 7.01 -8.39
C ALA A 112 -32.05 8.10 -9.22
N ASN A 113 -31.36 9.05 -8.56
CA ASN A 113 -30.58 10.09 -9.22
C ASN A 113 -29.13 10.12 -8.68
N GLN A 114 -28.36 9.11 -9.12
CA GLN A 114 -26.99 8.80 -8.69
C GLN A 114 -26.03 10.00 -8.75
N TYR A 115 -26.08 10.81 -9.81
CA TYR A 115 -25.14 11.91 -10.02
C TYR A 115 -25.21 13.01 -8.95
N PHE A 116 -26.42 13.45 -8.58
CA PHE A 116 -26.63 14.53 -7.62
C PHE A 116 -26.33 14.09 -6.18
N CYS A 117 -26.59 12.81 -5.86
CA CYS A 117 -26.34 12.26 -4.54
C CYS A 117 -24.83 12.19 -4.23
N ASN A 118 -24.03 11.71 -5.19
CA ASN A 118 -22.58 11.57 -5.04
C ASN A 118 -21.89 12.91 -4.81
N GLU A 119 -22.29 13.96 -5.55
CA GLU A 119 -21.69 15.29 -5.35
C GLU A 119 -22.04 15.90 -4.00
N LYS A 120 -23.26 15.66 -3.51
CA LYS A 120 -23.64 16.07 -2.17
C LYS A 120 -22.86 15.30 -1.11
N TRP A 121 -22.82 13.98 -1.19
CA TRP A 121 -22.10 13.13 -0.25
C TRP A 121 -20.60 13.49 -0.22
N CYS A 122 -19.95 13.58 -1.37
CA CYS A 122 -18.54 13.97 -1.46
C CYS A 122 -18.28 15.34 -0.81
N ARG A 123 -19.14 16.34 -1.06
CA ARG A 123 -19.02 17.66 -0.43
C ARG A 123 -19.17 17.59 1.09
N ASP A 124 -20.15 16.82 1.59
CA ASP A 124 -20.44 16.70 3.03
C ASP A 124 -19.26 16.02 3.78
N TYR A 125 -18.42 15.24 3.08
CA TYR A 125 -17.25 14.55 3.63
C TYR A 125 -15.89 15.14 3.17
N PHE A 126 -15.88 16.29 2.50
CA PHE A 126 -14.64 16.92 1.99
C PHE A 126 -13.83 16.00 1.06
N LEU A 127 -14.53 15.28 0.18
CA LEU A 127 -13.96 14.36 -0.80
C LEU A 127 -14.18 14.87 -2.24
N SER A 128 -13.27 14.49 -3.13
CA SER A 128 -13.34 14.80 -4.55
C SER A 128 -14.21 13.77 -5.28
N CYS A 129 -15.40 14.19 -5.73
CA CYS A 129 -16.31 13.33 -6.49
C CYS A 129 -15.71 12.92 -7.84
N SER A 130 -14.94 13.79 -8.49
CA SER A 130 -14.27 13.46 -9.76
C SER A 130 -13.17 12.42 -9.57
N ALA A 131 -12.38 12.51 -8.48
CA ALA A 131 -11.37 11.52 -8.15
C ALA A 131 -11.99 10.14 -7.88
N LEU A 132 -13.06 10.08 -7.08
CA LEU A 132 -13.73 8.82 -6.76
C LEU A 132 -14.38 8.16 -7.98
N ARG A 133 -15.01 8.96 -8.86
CA ARG A 133 -15.52 8.46 -10.15
C ARG A 133 -14.39 7.94 -11.04
N MET A 134 -13.23 8.61 -11.06
CA MET A 134 -12.05 8.14 -11.78
C MET A 134 -11.57 6.80 -11.22
N ALA A 135 -11.53 6.64 -9.90
CA ALA A 135 -11.18 5.37 -9.25
C ALA A 135 -12.16 4.25 -9.63
N GLU A 136 -13.48 4.51 -9.72
CA GLU A 136 -14.44 3.50 -10.21
C GLU A 136 -14.14 3.04 -11.65
N ILE A 137 -13.77 3.98 -12.53
CA ILE A 137 -13.40 3.68 -13.92
C ILE A 137 -12.12 2.84 -13.95
N ILE A 138 -11.06 3.27 -13.25
CA ILE A 138 -9.79 2.55 -13.19
C ILE A 138 -10.00 1.14 -12.63
N ARG A 139 -10.78 0.99 -11.55
CA ARG A 139 -11.09 -0.33 -10.97
C ARG A 139 -11.78 -1.23 -11.98
N ALA A 140 -12.75 -0.71 -12.75
CA ALA A 140 -13.44 -1.47 -13.78
C ALA A 140 -12.50 -1.92 -14.91
N GLU A 141 -11.55 -1.07 -15.31
CA GLU A 141 -10.51 -1.41 -16.29
C GLU A 141 -9.57 -2.50 -15.77
N LEU A 142 -9.11 -2.39 -14.51
CA LEU A 142 -8.26 -3.42 -13.90
C LEU A 142 -8.97 -4.77 -13.80
N VAL A 143 -10.25 -4.78 -13.41
CA VAL A 143 -11.08 -6.00 -13.42
C VAL A 143 -11.20 -6.59 -14.83
N ALA A 144 -11.35 -5.75 -15.86
CA ALA A 144 -11.42 -6.21 -17.24
C ALA A 144 -10.09 -6.82 -17.71
N ILE A 145 -8.95 -6.24 -17.31
CA ILE A 145 -7.61 -6.78 -17.57
C ILE A 145 -7.46 -8.15 -16.90
N MET A 146 -7.77 -8.27 -15.60
CA MET A 146 -7.71 -9.54 -14.86
C MET A 146 -8.49 -10.65 -15.57
N LYS A 147 -9.71 -10.36 -16.03
CA LYS A 147 -10.54 -11.30 -16.79
C LYS A 147 -9.95 -11.63 -18.16
N ARG A 148 -9.38 -10.66 -18.86
CA ARG A 148 -8.77 -10.84 -20.20
C ARG A 148 -7.56 -11.76 -20.14
N ILE A 149 -6.75 -11.65 -19.09
CA ILE A 149 -5.53 -12.46 -18.89
C ILE A 149 -5.78 -13.69 -18.00
N GLU A 150 -7.06 -14.00 -17.74
CA GLU A 150 -7.52 -15.21 -17.03
C GLU A 150 -6.98 -15.37 -15.59
N LEU A 151 -6.71 -14.27 -14.90
CA LEU A 151 -6.34 -14.30 -13.48
C LEU A 151 -7.58 -14.40 -12.59
N PRO A 152 -7.49 -15.14 -11.46
CA PRO A 152 -8.60 -15.27 -10.53
C PRO A 152 -8.93 -13.94 -9.86
N ILE A 153 -10.21 -13.71 -9.58
CA ILE A 153 -10.68 -12.59 -8.77
C ILE A 153 -11.38 -13.21 -7.56
N SER A 154 -10.83 -12.97 -6.36
CA SER A 154 -11.43 -13.43 -5.11
C SER A 154 -12.75 -12.71 -4.83
N GLU A 155 -13.62 -13.36 -4.09
CA GLU A 155 -14.80 -12.70 -3.52
C GLU A 155 -14.36 -11.68 -2.44
N PRO A 156 -15.11 -10.59 -2.23
CA PRO A 156 -14.78 -9.61 -1.21
C PRO A 156 -14.95 -10.19 0.21
N ASP A 157 -13.91 -10.05 1.05
CA ASP A 157 -13.88 -10.48 2.46
C ASP A 157 -13.28 -9.41 3.39
N PHE A 158 -13.32 -8.15 2.94
CA PHE A 158 -12.74 -7.03 3.68
C PHE A 158 -13.27 -6.95 5.13
N GLY A 159 -12.33 -6.95 6.09
CA GLY A 159 -12.58 -6.78 7.51
C GLY A 159 -12.27 -8.01 8.37
N SER A 160 -12.08 -9.20 7.76
CA SER A 160 -11.58 -10.37 8.48
C SER A 160 -10.10 -10.21 8.84
N LYS A 161 -9.64 -10.77 9.96
CA LYS A 161 -8.22 -10.68 10.37
C LYS A 161 -7.28 -11.32 9.35
N GLU A 162 -7.75 -12.39 8.71
CA GLU A 162 -7.01 -13.13 7.68
C GLU A 162 -6.89 -12.27 6.42
N ASN A 163 -8.01 -11.68 5.95
CA ASN A 163 -8.00 -10.77 4.80
C ASN A 163 -7.09 -9.54 5.03
N LEU A 164 -7.10 -8.95 6.23
CA LEU A 164 -6.19 -7.85 6.57
C LEU A 164 -4.71 -8.26 6.44
N LEU A 165 -4.36 -9.48 6.85
CA LEU A 165 -3.02 -10.01 6.70
C LEU A 165 -2.70 -10.27 5.22
N SER A 166 -3.63 -10.85 4.47
CA SER A 166 -3.49 -11.08 3.03
C SER A 166 -3.22 -9.79 2.24
N ILE A 167 -3.96 -8.71 2.53
CA ILE A 167 -3.73 -7.39 1.91
C ILE A 167 -2.34 -6.88 2.26
N LYS A 168 -1.89 -6.99 3.51
CA LYS A 168 -0.53 -6.58 3.90
C LYS A 168 0.54 -7.39 3.17
N LYS A 169 0.36 -8.71 3.04
CA LYS A 169 1.29 -9.58 2.30
C LYS A 169 1.35 -9.19 0.83
N SER A 170 0.19 -9.00 0.19
CA SER A 170 0.09 -8.55 -1.20
C SER A 170 0.77 -7.20 -1.44
N LEU A 171 0.52 -6.19 -0.59
CA LEU A 171 1.20 -4.89 -0.66
C LEU A 171 2.71 -5.05 -0.49
N LEU A 172 3.16 -5.84 0.49
CA LEU A 172 4.58 -6.08 0.74
C LEU A 172 5.27 -6.77 -0.43
N SER A 173 4.61 -7.66 -1.17
CA SER A 173 5.20 -8.30 -2.34
C SER A 173 5.61 -7.32 -3.46
N GLY A 174 4.95 -6.16 -3.55
CA GLY A 174 5.33 -5.11 -4.51
C GLY A 174 6.08 -3.93 -3.91
N TYR A 175 5.81 -3.60 -2.65
CA TYR A 175 6.31 -2.39 -1.96
C TYR A 175 7.30 -2.69 -0.83
N PHE A 176 7.93 -3.87 -0.78
CA PHE A 176 8.96 -4.21 0.20
C PHE A 176 10.14 -3.21 0.22
N MET A 177 10.38 -2.49 -0.89
CA MET A 177 11.39 -1.45 -1.00
C MET A 177 10.97 -0.12 -0.35
N HIS A 178 9.67 0.08 -0.11
CA HIS A 178 9.07 1.32 0.39
C HIS A 178 8.68 1.17 1.87
N ILE A 179 9.67 0.87 2.70
CA ILE A 179 9.51 0.76 4.16
C ILE A 179 10.22 1.90 4.86
N ALA A 180 9.56 2.45 5.87
CA ALA A 180 10.14 3.44 6.76
C ALA A 180 9.92 3.05 8.23
N ARG A 181 10.84 3.50 9.09
CA ARG A 181 10.82 3.25 10.54
C ARG A 181 10.88 4.56 11.31
N ASP A 182 10.01 4.75 12.28
CA ASP A 182 10.13 5.80 13.30
C ASP A 182 11.10 5.31 14.39
N VAL A 183 12.30 5.91 14.45
CA VAL A 183 13.39 5.43 15.31
C VAL A 183 13.26 5.93 16.75
N ASP A 184 12.73 7.13 16.95
CA ASP A 184 12.69 7.81 18.24
C ASP A 184 11.27 8.07 18.76
N GLY A 185 10.25 7.62 18.02
CA GLY A 185 8.84 7.81 18.38
C GLY A 185 8.36 9.25 18.18
N SER A 186 9.13 10.07 17.47
CA SER A 186 8.82 11.48 17.24
C SER A 186 7.95 11.70 15.99
N GLY A 187 7.66 10.65 15.22
CA GLY A 187 6.99 10.73 13.93
C GLY A 187 7.93 11.05 12.76
N ASN A 188 9.25 11.06 12.99
CA ASN A 188 10.28 11.16 11.97
C ASN A 188 10.60 9.77 11.41
N TYR A 189 10.06 9.46 10.22
CA TYR A 189 10.26 8.15 9.59
C TYR A 189 11.52 8.14 8.73
N LEU A 190 12.44 7.24 9.05
CA LEU A 190 13.63 6.95 8.27
C LEU A 190 13.32 5.85 7.23
N MET A 191 13.40 6.20 5.94
CA MET A 191 13.26 5.22 4.86
C MET A 191 14.48 4.30 4.79
N LEU A 192 14.25 2.97 4.76
CA LEU A 192 15.32 1.99 4.94
C LEU A 192 16.34 1.98 3.79
N THR A 193 15.89 2.14 2.55
CA THR A 193 16.69 2.02 1.33
C THR A 193 17.47 3.29 1.02
N HIS A 194 16.80 4.45 1.10
CA HIS A 194 17.39 5.74 0.70
C HIS A 194 17.94 6.56 1.86
N ARG A 195 17.73 6.14 3.12
CA ARG A 195 18.18 6.84 4.35
C ARG A 195 17.71 8.30 4.44
N GLN A 196 16.61 8.64 3.79
CA GLN A 196 16.01 9.95 3.92
C GLN A 196 14.96 9.91 5.02
N VAL A 197 14.86 11.02 5.76
CA VAL A 197 13.85 11.22 6.79
C VAL A 197 12.65 11.94 6.17
N ALA A 198 11.46 11.47 6.51
CA ALA A 198 10.19 12.03 6.07
C ALA A 198 9.17 12.04 7.20
N GLN A 199 8.22 12.98 7.14
CA GLN A 199 7.06 13.01 8.01
C GLN A 199 5.88 12.25 7.39
N LEU A 200 4.95 11.81 8.24
CA LEU A 200 3.64 11.40 7.76
C LEU A 200 2.91 12.60 7.16
N HIS A 201 2.36 12.43 5.96
CA HIS A 201 1.52 13.46 5.35
C HIS A 201 0.32 13.80 6.27
N PRO A 202 -0.14 15.06 6.36
CA PRO A 202 -1.23 15.47 7.25
C PRO A 202 -2.56 14.72 7.05
N PHE A 203 -2.78 14.17 5.86
CA PHE A 203 -3.96 13.35 5.55
C PHE A 203 -3.84 11.88 5.95
N SER A 204 -2.66 11.45 6.42
CA SER A 204 -2.52 10.08 6.93
C SER A 204 -3.39 9.90 8.16
N SER A 205 -4.04 8.75 8.23
CA SER A 205 -4.85 8.32 9.36
C SER A 205 -4.07 8.31 10.67
N TYR A 206 -2.73 8.21 10.61
CA TYR A 206 -1.83 8.19 11.77
C TYR A 206 -1.41 9.58 12.30
N HIS A 207 -1.51 10.64 11.49
CA HIS A 207 -0.93 11.97 11.79
C HIS A 207 -1.43 12.57 13.11
N ASN A 208 -2.67 12.29 13.51
CA ASN A 208 -3.29 12.82 14.73
C ASN A 208 -3.72 11.72 15.71
N THR A 209 -2.99 10.60 15.73
CA THR A 209 -3.29 9.46 16.60
C THR A 209 -2.33 9.39 17.77
N ARG A 210 -2.76 8.78 18.88
CA ARG A 210 -1.89 8.57 20.05
C ARG A 210 -0.87 7.45 19.84
N ARG A 211 -1.08 6.59 18.85
CA ARG A 211 -0.25 5.42 18.58
C ARG A 211 0.15 5.47 17.11
N VAL A 212 1.33 6.02 16.87
CA VAL A 212 1.99 5.92 15.56
C VAL A 212 2.71 4.56 15.47
N PRO A 213 2.56 3.83 14.36
CA PRO A 213 3.26 2.55 14.17
C PRO A 213 4.75 2.77 13.94
N GLU A 214 5.60 1.97 14.58
CA GLU A 214 7.05 2.07 14.40
C GLU A 214 7.47 1.75 12.96
N TRP A 215 6.88 0.71 12.36
CA TRP A 215 7.19 0.24 11.02
C TRP A 215 6.03 0.44 10.08
N VAL A 216 6.31 1.08 8.95
CA VAL A 216 5.28 1.38 7.95
C VAL A 216 5.73 1.08 6.54
N LEU A 217 4.78 0.62 5.73
CA LEU A 217 4.85 0.65 4.28
C LEU A 217 4.20 1.95 3.79
N PHE A 218 4.81 2.60 2.81
CA PHE A 218 4.24 3.80 2.17
C PHE A 218 4.13 3.64 0.65
N HIS A 219 3.13 4.29 0.04
CA HIS A 219 2.95 4.23 -1.41
C HIS A 219 3.80 5.27 -2.14
N GLU A 220 3.77 6.52 -1.64
CA GLU A 220 4.40 7.67 -2.29
C GLU A 220 5.33 8.41 -1.34
N PHE A 221 6.43 8.92 -1.90
CA PHE A 221 7.33 9.85 -1.26
C PHE A 221 7.35 11.16 -2.04
N SER A 222 7.16 12.29 -1.35
CA SER A 222 7.19 13.61 -1.96
C SER A 222 8.23 14.51 -1.31
N ILE A 223 9.09 15.09 -2.15
CA ILE A 223 10.09 16.10 -1.76
C ILE A 223 9.43 17.47 -1.94
N ALA A 224 9.07 18.10 -0.82
CA ALA A 224 8.50 19.46 -0.78
C ALA A 224 9.35 20.34 0.16
N GLU A 225 8.76 21.32 0.84
CA GLU A 225 9.43 22.05 1.93
C GLU A 225 9.79 21.11 3.09
N ASP A 226 8.86 20.20 3.43
CA ASP A 226 9.09 19.06 4.29
C ASP A 226 8.89 17.77 3.50
N ASN A 227 9.88 16.87 3.56
CA ASN A 227 9.78 15.53 3.01
C ASN A 227 8.59 14.80 3.66
N SER A 228 7.68 14.24 2.85
CA SER A 228 6.53 13.51 3.37
C SER A 228 6.26 12.21 2.64
N ILE A 229 5.90 11.19 3.43
CA ILE A 229 5.38 9.91 2.95
C ILE A 229 3.85 9.92 2.98
N ARG A 230 3.23 9.36 1.94
CA ARG A 230 1.78 9.36 1.72
C ARG A 230 1.27 7.92 1.54
N VAL A 231 0.01 7.73 1.93
CA VAL A 231 -0.68 6.43 1.93
C VAL A 231 0.15 5.38 2.69
N VAL A 232 0.05 5.44 4.02
CA VAL A 232 0.92 4.71 4.93
C VAL A 232 0.13 3.59 5.63
N SER A 233 0.71 2.42 5.85
CA SER A 233 0.07 1.32 6.59
C SER A 233 1.06 0.58 7.50
N GLU A 234 0.59 0.25 8.70
CA GLU A 234 1.37 -0.48 9.70
C GLU A 234 1.73 -1.88 9.19
N ILE A 235 3.02 -2.22 9.28
CA ILE A 235 3.57 -3.54 8.97
C ILE A 235 4.39 -4.04 10.15
N SER A 236 4.68 -5.34 10.19
CA SER A 236 5.60 -5.91 11.17
C SER A 236 6.90 -6.39 10.50
N PRO A 237 8.05 -6.24 11.18
CA PRO A 237 9.33 -6.83 10.75
C PRO A 237 9.23 -8.30 10.37
N ASP A 238 8.54 -9.11 11.18
CA ASP A 238 8.37 -10.53 10.91
C ASP A 238 7.75 -10.80 9.54
N LEU A 239 6.78 -9.96 9.14
CA LEU A 239 6.00 -10.18 7.93
C LEU A 239 6.80 -9.87 6.67
N PHE A 240 7.54 -8.76 6.64
CA PHE A 240 8.31 -8.41 5.45
C PHE A 240 9.65 -9.17 5.37
N MET A 241 10.19 -9.60 6.51
CA MET A 241 11.33 -10.53 6.54
C MET A 241 10.95 -11.96 6.13
N GLU A 242 9.68 -12.38 6.30
CA GLU A 242 9.16 -13.63 5.73
C GLU A 242 9.13 -13.57 4.19
N LEU A 243 8.74 -12.42 3.62
CA LEU A 243 8.49 -12.28 2.18
C LEU A 243 9.74 -11.95 1.35
N ALA A 244 10.61 -11.05 1.84
CA ALA A 244 11.75 -10.55 1.06
C ALA A 244 13.06 -10.45 1.88
N PRO A 245 13.48 -11.50 2.62
CA PRO A 245 14.64 -11.42 3.51
C PRO A 245 15.93 -11.07 2.79
N GLN A 246 16.15 -11.64 1.60
CA GLN A 246 17.37 -11.45 0.81
C GLN A 246 17.57 -9.99 0.39
N TYR A 247 16.47 -9.28 0.09
CA TYR A 247 16.53 -7.87 -0.27
C TYR A 247 17.11 -7.04 0.88
N TYR A 248 16.60 -7.24 2.10
CA TYR A 248 17.03 -6.46 3.26
C TYR A 248 18.47 -6.79 3.70
N PHE A 249 18.87 -8.06 3.66
CA PHE A 249 20.23 -8.44 4.06
C PHE A 249 21.31 -7.90 3.12
N SER A 250 21.04 -7.93 1.82
CA SER A 250 21.99 -7.51 0.78
C SER A 250 22.07 -6.00 0.63
N ASN A 251 20.92 -5.31 0.71
CA ASN A 251 20.85 -3.88 0.36
C ASN A 251 20.94 -2.94 1.56
N LEU A 252 20.55 -3.39 2.77
CA LEU A 252 20.57 -2.48 3.90
C LEU A 252 21.99 -2.23 4.41
N PRO A 253 22.40 -0.98 4.55
CA PRO A 253 23.67 -0.65 5.19
C PRO A 253 23.59 -0.83 6.73
N PRO A 254 24.73 -0.94 7.43
CA PRO A 254 24.75 -1.11 8.90
C PRO A 254 23.94 0.01 9.59
N SER A 255 22.98 -0.40 10.42
CA SER A 255 22.04 0.48 11.13
C SER A 255 21.30 -0.31 12.21
N GLU A 256 20.76 0.39 13.20
CA GLU A 256 19.90 -0.21 14.24
C GLU A 256 18.72 -0.98 13.61
N SER A 257 18.12 -0.43 12.55
CA SER A 257 17.08 -1.13 11.80
C SER A 257 17.56 -2.46 11.23
N LYS A 258 18.78 -2.52 10.68
CA LYS A 258 19.35 -3.79 10.16
C LYS A 258 19.59 -4.79 11.28
N ASP A 259 20.05 -4.34 12.45
CA ASP A 259 20.29 -5.19 13.62
C ASP A 259 18.99 -5.83 14.10
N ILE A 260 17.90 -5.05 14.19
CA ILE A 260 16.57 -5.56 14.54
C ILE A 260 16.07 -6.60 13.54
N LEU A 261 16.26 -6.37 12.23
CA LEU A 261 15.86 -7.34 11.21
C LEU A 261 16.67 -8.64 11.28
N GLN A 262 17.94 -8.57 11.66
CA GLN A 262 18.77 -9.75 11.91
C GLN A 262 18.23 -10.55 13.10
N GLU A 263 17.90 -9.88 14.21
CA GLU A 263 17.31 -10.52 15.38
C GLU A 263 15.99 -11.23 15.02
N VAL A 264 15.09 -10.56 14.29
CA VAL A 264 13.81 -11.15 13.84
C VAL A 264 14.03 -12.42 13.03
N SER A 265 15.02 -12.42 12.11
CA SER A 265 15.37 -13.59 11.32
C SER A 265 15.91 -14.73 12.18
N ASP A 266 16.79 -14.44 13.13
CA ASP A 266 17.39 -15.44 14.01
C ASP A 266 16.34 -16.10 14.92
N HIS A 267 15.36 -15.32 15.41
CA HIS A 267 14.24 -15.84 16.18
C HIS A 267 13.33 -16.76 15.34
N SER A 268 13.02 -16.39 14.10
CA SER A 268 12.21 -17.21 13.19
C SER A 268 12.91 -18.55 12.84
N ALA A 269 14.23 -18.52 12.63
CA ALA A 269 15.03 -19.73 12.38
C ALA A 269 15.03 -20.69 13.60
N ASN A 270 15.09 -20.17 14.82
CA ASN A 270 15.06 -20.99 16.03
C ASN A 270 13.67 -21.62 16.27
N VAL A 271 12.59 -20.91 15.96
CA VAL A 271 11.21 -21.40 16.10
C VAL A 271 10.88 -22.48 15.06
N SER A 272 11.42 -22.39 13.85
CA SER A 272 11.25 -23.42 12.82
C SER A 272 12.03 -24.70 13.16
N ALA A 273 13.28 -24.58 13.62
CA ALA A 273 14.09 -25.72 14.06
C ALA A 273 13.45 -26.51 15.22
N THR A 274 12.86 -25.82 16.21
CA THR A 274 12.18 -26.47 17.34
C THR A 274 10.87 -27.16 16.95
N LYS A 275 10.19 -26.73 15.88
CA LYS A 275 8.99 -27.42 15.35
C LYS A 275 9.34 -28.67 14.56
N GLU A 276 10.52 -28.73 13.93
CA GLU A 276 11.00 -29.92 13.23
C GLU A 276 11.49 -31.01 14.20
N GLU A 277 12.08 -30.64 15.35
CA GLU A 277 12.50 -31.61 16.38
C GLU A 277 11.34 -32.25 17.16
N GLN A 278 10.12 -31.71 17.05
CA GLN A 278 8.92 -32.22 17.73
C GLN A 278 8.00 -33.07 16.84
N LYS A 279 8.41 -33.36 15.60
CA LYS A 279 7.65 -34.15 14.62
C LYS A 279 8.31 -35.50 14.36
#